data_AF-A0AAW9KB91-F1
#
_entry.id   AF-A0AAW9KB91-F1
#
_cell.length_a   1.000
_cell.length_b   1.000
_cell.length_c   1.000
_cell.angle_alpha   90.00
_cell.angle_beta   90.00
_cell.angle_gamma   90.00
#
_symmetry.space_group_name_H-M   'P 1'
#
loop_
_entity.id
_entity.type
_entity.pdbx_description
1 polymer ?
#
loop_
_entity_poly.entity_id
_entity_poly.type
_entity_poly.pdbx_seq_one_letter_code
_entity_poly.pdbx_strand_id
1 'polypeptide(L)'
;MNLNEELLPSVKGTLGVTWTHRDKDILEMIDEGIAFLESRASPLYFSFDDKNNVARSSRKLLKEYCRYAWAGTAAYFENDYRSDILNLQITAASFERSRPK
;
A
#
# COMPACT_ATOMS: atom_id res chain seq x y z
N MET A 1 1.50 -0.70 18.42
CA MET A 1 0.68 -1.45 17.46
C MET A 1 1.54 -1.65 16.22
N ASN A 2 1.59 -2.85 15.66
CA ASN A 2 2.36 -3.11 14.45
C ASN A 2 1.67 -2.43 13.25
N LEU A 3 2.42 -1.80 12.34
CA LEU A 3 1.86 -1.11 11.16
C LEU A 3 0.98 -2.04 10.30
N ASN A 4 1.36 -3.30 10.14
CA ASN A 4 0.57 -4.25 9.34
C ASN A 4 -0.73 -4.62 10.04
N GLU A 5 -0.70 -4.75 11.37
CA GLU A 5 -1.91 -4.95 12.18
C GLU A 5 -2.85 -3.73 12.10
N GLU A 6 -2.31 -2.52 11.97
CA GLU A 6 -3.07 -1.29 11.73
C GLU A 6 -3.74 -1.29 10.33
N LEU A 7 -3.04 -1.79 9.31
CA LEU A 7 -3.51 -1.84 7.93
C LEU A 7 -4.51 -2.98 7.66
N LEU A 8 -4.40 -4.09 8.40
CA LEU A 8 -5.17 -5.31 8.21
C LEU A 8 -6.69 -5.09 8.10
N PRO A 9 -7.37 -4.32 8.99
CA PRO A 9 -8.81 -4.08 8.86
C PRO A 9 -9.19 -3.41 7.54
N SER A 10 -8.39 -2.45 7.05
CA SER A 10 -8.67 -1.72 5.81
C SER A 10 -8.48 -2.59 4.57
N VAL A 11 -7.45 -3.44 4.58
CA VAL A 11 -7.18 -4.41 3.51
C VAL A 11 -8.26 -5.49 3.49
N LYS A 12 -8.62 -6.07 4.65
CA LYS A 12 -9.72 -7.02 4.78
C LYS A 12 -11.04 -6.47 4.23
N GLY A 13 -11.36 -5.21 4.54
CA GLY A 13 -12.51 -4.52 3.98
C GLY A 13 -12.50 -4.44 2.45
N THR A 14 -11.31 -4.26 1.86
CA THR A 14 -11.13 -4.23 0.39
C THR A 14 -11.29 -5.61 -0.23
N LEU A 15 -10.83 -6.66 0.46
CA LEU A 15 -10.93 -8.04 0.00
C LEU A 15 -12.32 -8.66 0.25
N GLY A 16 -13.19 -7.99 1.00
CA GLY A 16 -14.48 -8.54 1.44
C GLY A 16 -14.33 -9.68 2.46
N VAL A 17 -13.21 -9.73 3.19
CA VAL A 17 -12.90 -10.80 4.16
C VAL A 17 -13.33 -10.38 5.56
N THR A 18 -14.29 -11.10 6.15
CA THR A 18 -14.82 -10.81 7.50
C THR A 18 -14.27 -11.76 8.58
N TRP A 19 -13.71 -12.90 8.20
CA TRP A 19 -13.17 -13.92 9.11
C TRP A 19 -11.67 -13.71 9.40
N THR A 20 -11.15 -14.38 10.43
CA THR A 20 -9.78 -14.15 10.94
C THR A 20 -8.77 -15.26 10.60
N HIS A 21 -9.22 -16.44 10.16
CA HIS A 21 -8.31 -17.57 9.90
C HIS A 21 -7.37 -17.37 8.69
N ARG A 22 -7.57 -16.29 7.91
CA ARG A 22 -6.69 -15.88 6.80
C ARG A 22 -5.88 -14.63 7.13
N ASP A 23 -5.93 -14.13 8.35
CA ASP A 23 -5.26 -12.87 8.72
C ASP A 23 -3.75 -12.95 8.53
N LYS A 24 -3.15 -14.11 8.81
CA LYS A 24 -1.72 -14.34 8.55
C LYS A 24 -1.37 -14.17 7.06
N ASP A 25 -2.10 -14.81 6.17
CA ASP A 25 -1.88 -14.70 4.72
C ASP A 25 -2.06 -13.25 4.24
N ILE A 26 -3.05 -12.53 4.78
CA ILE A 26 -3.31 -11.13 4.39
C ILE A 26 -2.19 -10.22 4.91
N LEU A 27 -1.65 -10.48 6.11
CA LEU A 27 -0.49 -9.77 6.64
C LEU A 27 0.75 -10.00 5.75
N GLU A 28 0.98 -11.22 5.27
CA GLU A 28 2.06 -11.52 4.32
C GLU A 28 1.85 -10.74 2.99
N MET A 29 0.62 -10.68 2.46
CA MET A 29 0.33 -9.86 1.27
C MET A 29 0.54 -8.35 1.50
N ILE A 30 0.28 -7.85 2.71
CA ILE A 30 0.54 -6.46 3.10
C ILE A 30 2.04 -6.20 3.09
N ASP A 31 2.84 -7.08 3.70
CA ASP A 31 4.31 -6.97 3.71
C ASP A 31 4.89 -6.97 2.30
N GLU A 32 4.46 -7.91 1.46
CA GLU A 32 4.88 -7.97 0.06
C GLU A 32 4.49 -6.71 -0.72
N GLY A 33 3.29 -6.20 -0.51
CA GLY A 33 2.80 -4.99 -1.17
C GLY A 33 3.54 -3.73 -0.74
N ILE A 34 3.88 -3.60 0.55
CA ILE A 34 4.71 -2.51 1.05
C ILE A 34 6.09 -2.58 0.41
N ALA A 35 6.75 -3.75 0.44
CA ALA A 35 8.06 -3.94 -0.16
C ALA A 35 8.05 -3.66 -1.67
N PHE A 36 7.01 -4.09 -2.38
CA PHE A 36 6.82 -3.78 -3.80
C PHE A 36 6.78 -2.27 -4.00
N LEU A 37 5.91 -1.54 -3.30
CA LEU A 37 5.75 -0.11 -3.51
C LEU A 37 7.01 0.68 -3.12
N GLU A 38 7.65 0.35 -2.00
CA GLU A 38 8.87 1.01 -1.53
C GLU A 38 10.05 0.83 -2.47
N SER A 39 10.14 -0.33 -3.14
CA SER A 39 11.19 -0.57 -4.15
C SER A 39 11.00 0.26 -5.43
N ARG A 40 9.79 0.80 -5.68
CA ARG A 40 9.49 1.67 -6.84
C ARG A 40 9.45 3.14 -6.46
N ALA A 41 9.00 3.48 -5.26
CA ALA A 41 8.83 4.84 -4.78
C ALA A 41 9.28 4.92 -3.32
N SER A 42 10.08 5.92 -2.97
CA SER A 42 10.52 6.12 -1.59
C SER A 42 10.84 7.60 -1.35
N PRO A 43 10.56 8.14 -0.14
CA PRO A 43 9.94 7.49 1.02
C PRO A 43 8.42 7.39 0.91
N LEU A 44 7.84 6.31 1.44
CA LEU A 44 6.39 6.10 1.55
C LEU A 44 5.96 6.04 3.01
N TYR A 45 4.67 6.25 3.23
CA TYR A 45 4.06 6.30 4.55
C TYR A 45 2.72 5.57 4.49
N PHE A 46 2.47 4.65 5.42
CA PHE A 46 1.25 3.85 5.40
C PHE A 46 0.33 4.09 6.60
N SER A 47 0.84 4.62 7.71
CA SER A 47 0.04 4.87 8.91
C SER A 47 -1.14 5.81 8.64
N PHE A 48 -2.30 5.51 9.20
CA PHE A 48 -3.50 6.34 9.09
C PHE A 48 -3.37 7.70 9.81
N ASP A 49 -2.39 7.83 10.71
CA ASP A 49 -2.05 9.11 11.34
C ASP A 49 -1.44 10.09 10.32
N ASP A 50 -0.78 9.59 9.28
CA ASP A 50 -0.29 10.38 8.15
C ASP A 50 -1.43 10.77 7.21
N LYS A 51 -1.87 12.02 7.34
CA LYS A 51 -2.96 12.62 6.54
C LYS A 51 -2.47 13.34 5.28
N ASN A 52 -1.21 13.16 4.88
CA ASN A 52 -0.68 13.75 3.65
C ASN A 52 -1.10 12.94 2.39
N ASN A 53 -0.92 13.51 1.21
CA ASN A 53 -1.31 12.86 -0.05
C ASN A 53 -0.46 11.63 -0.39
N VAL A 54 0.83 11.62 -0.03
CA VAL A 54 1.71 10.45 -0.23
C VAL A 54 1.15 9.26 0.55
N ALA A 55 0.77 9.47 1.81
CA ALA A 55 0.24 8.42 2.67
C ALA A 55 -1.11 7.86 2.18
N ARG A 56 -2.03 8.75 1.75
CA ARG A 56 -3.29 8.34 1.13
C ARG A 56 -3.08 7.51 -0.14
N SER A 57 -2.19 7.95 -1.03
CA SER A 57 -1.90 7.26 -2.29
C SER A 57 -1.18 5.93 -2.05
N SER A 58 -0.26 5.86 -1.09
CA SER A 58 0.44 4.64 -0.69
C SER A 58 -0.55 3.58 -0.20
N ARG A 59 -1.47 3.95 0.71
CA ARG A 59 -2.53 3.05 1.17
C ARG A 59 -3.49 2.64 0.05
N LYS A 60 -3.85 3.53 -0.87
CA LYS A 60 -4.69 3.19 -2.04
C LYS A 60 -4.01 2.08 -2.86
N LEU A 61 -2.76 2.30 -3.26
CA LEU A 61 -2.03 1.34 -4.08
C LEU A 61 -1.75 0.02 -3.36
N LEU A 62 -1.48 0.05 -2.05
CA LEU A 62 -1.31 -1.17 -1.26
C LEU A 62 -2.56 -2.04 -1.26
N LYS A 63 -3.74 -1.43 -1.07
CA LYS A 63 -5.02 -2.16 -1.09
C LYS A 63 -5.30 -2.78 -2.46
N GLU A 64 -4.98 -2.05 -3.53
CA GLU A 64 -5.11 -2.60 -4.89
C GLU A 64 -4.10 -3.72 -5.15
N TYR A 65 -2.85 -3.59 -4.72
CA TYR A 65 -1.86 -4.67 -4.80
C TYR A 65 -2.39 -5.93 -4.09
N CYS A 66 -2.86 -5.79 -2.86
CA CYS A 66 -3.43 -6.91 -2.09
C CYS A 66 -4.64 -7.52 -2.79
N ARG A 67 -5.50 -6.72 -3.46
CA ARG A 67 -6.63 -7.21 -4.25
C ARG A 67 -6.18 -8.07 -5.44
N TYR A 68 -5.14 -7.64 -6.16
CA TYR A 68 -4.57 -8.43 -7.26
C TYR A 68 -3.88 -9.70 -6.74
N ALA A 69 -3.11 -9.60 -5.65
CA ALA A 69 -2.49 -10.76 -5.02
C ALA A 69 -3.54 -11.80 -4.57
N TRP A 70 -4.59 -11.35 -3.88
CA TRP A 70 -5.71 -12.19 -3.47
C TRP A 70 -6.42 -12.87 -4.64
N ALA A 71 -6.57 -12.16 -5.77
CA ALA A 71 -7.17 -12.69 -6.98
C ALA A 71 -6.23 -13.59 -7.82
N GLY A 72 -4.96 -13.75 -7.42
CA GLY A 72 -3.97 -14.50 -8.19
C GLY A 72 -3.48 -13.78 -9.46
N THR A 73 -3.66 -12.46 -9.54
CA THR A 73 -3.38 -11.63 -10.72
C THR A 73 -2.29 -10.57 -10.47
N ALA A 74 -1.50 -10.69 -9.40
CA ALA A 74 -0.46 -9.72 -9.02
C ALA A 74 0.47 -9.27 -10.17
N ALA A 75 0.76 -10.15 -11.13
CA ALA A 75 1.59 -9.84 -12.29
C ALA A 75 1.06 -8.68 -13.16
N TYR A 76 -0.26 -8.39 -13.14
CA TYR A 76 -0.88 -7.31 -13.91
C TYR A 76 -0.88 -5.96 -13.17
N PHE A 77 -0.69 -5.96 -11.85
CA PHE A 77 -0.82 -4.77 -11.01
C PHE A 77 0.08 -3.62 -11.47
N GLU A 78 1.37 -3.90 -11.73
CA GLU A 78 2.34 -2.86 -12.09
C GLU A 78 1.95 -2.15 -13.40
N ASN A 79 1.44 -2.90 -14.37
CA ASN A 79 1.01 -2.35 -15.64
C ASN A 79 -0.26 -1.51 -15.48
N ASP A 80 -1.25 -2.02 -14.75
CA ASP A 80 -2.56 -1.40 -14.63
C ASP A 80 -2.52 -0.12 -13.78
N TYR A 81 -1.62 -0.06 -12.79
CA TYR A 81 -1.41 1.10 -11.92
C TYR A 81 -0.14 1.89 -12.25
N ARG A 82 0.44 1.69 -13.44
CA ARG A 82 1.70 2.33 -13.84
C ARG A 82 1.68 3.85 -13.66
N SER A 83 0.59 4.48 -14.08
CA SER A 83 0.42 5.94 -13.98
C SER A 83 0.33 6.40 -12.51
N ASP A 84 -0.42 5.70 -11.67
CA ASP A 84 -0.52 5.99 -10.24
C ASP A 84 0.82 5.80 -9.51
N ILE A 85 1.58 4.75 -9.84
CA ILE A 85 2.90 4.49 -9.27
C ILE A 85 3.88 5.60 -9.65
N LEU A 86 3.90 6.02 -10.92
CA LEU A 86 4.74 7.13 -11.38
C LEU A 86 4.37 8.43 -10.66
N ASN A 87 3.07 8.72 -10.52
CA ASN A 87 2.62 9.89 -9.79
C ASN A 87 3.00 9.84 -8.31
N LEU A 88 2.95 8.65 -7.69
CA LEU A 88 3.40 8.45 -6.31
C LEU A 88 4.90 8.77 -6.17
N GLN A 89 5.76 8.30 -7.09
CA GLN A 89 7.20 8.63 -7.09
C GLN A 89 7.44 10.14 -7.10
N ILE A 90 6.77 10.86 -8.01
CA ILE A 90 6.91 12.31 -8.16
C ILE A 90 6.42 13.05 -6.91
N THR A 91 5.26 12.65 -6.39
CA THR A 91 4.64 13.26 -5.22
C THR A 91 5.46 13.01 -3.96
N ALA A 92 5.97 11.79 -3.76
CA ALA A 92 6.83 11.43 -2.64
C ALA A 92 8.13 12.23 -2.63
N ALA A 93 8.82 12.31 -3.78
CA ALA A 93 10.05 13.08 -3.91
C ALA A 93 9.83 14.57 -3.66
N SER A 94 8.71 15.13 -4.14
CA SER A 94 8.36 16.54 -3.94
C SER A 94 8.02 16.82 -2.47
N PHE A 95 7.25 15.95 -1.83
CA PHE A 95 6.89 16.05 -0.43
C PHE A 95 8.13 16.02 0.47
N GLU A 96 9.04 15.07 0.23
CA GLU A 96 10.26 14.92 1.03
C GLU A 96 11.16 16.17 0.96
N ARG A 97 11.29 16.77 -0.23
CA ARG A 97 12.03 18.04 -0.41
C ARG A 97 11.40 19.21 0.33
N SER A 98 10.08 19.19 0.54
CA SER A 98 9.35 20.27 1.22
C SER A 98 9.33 20.13 2.75
N ARG A 99 9.76 19.00 3.30
CA ARG A 99 9.77 18.80 4.76
C ARG A 99 10.80 19.75 5.40
N PRO A 100 10.43 20.48 6.47
CA PRO A 100 11.42 21.22 7.25
C PRO A 100 12.42 20.23 7.86
N LYS A 101 13.71 20.58 7.76
CA LYS A 101 14.80 19.83 8.38
C LYS A 101 14.84 20.01 9.89
#